data_AF-U1PI17-F1
#
_entry.id   AF-U1PI17-F1
#
_cell.length_a   1.000
_cell.length_b   1.000
_cell.length_c   1.000
_cell.angle_alpha   90.00
_cell.angle_beta   90.00
_cell.angle_gamma   90.00
#
_symmetry.space_group_name_H-M   'P 1'
#
loop_
_entity.id
_entity.type
_entity.pdbx_description
1 polymer ?
#
loop_
_entity_poly.entity_id
_entity_poly.type
_entity_poly.pdbx_seq_one_letter_code
_entity_poly.pdbx_strand_id
1 'polypeptide(L)'
;MTSRETPAPTRRRVLAGVGTALGTVALAGCTSSDTSSGDDSTGGDTTDDSAGNDTTDDPESGPTDSDSGRDESTDNGGDNVGDDSTDNGGDSGGNDNGGDSSETGDGNDEGCADESVHEGYEETEIEILNPNGEPLGSVTAAIADTSSSRYLGLSDTDCLPTDRGMLFVYQESQPLTFVMRDMDFGIDIVHIDEDGRITSIQHADPPGEGESGEEPKHQYPGTGQFVLEVNYNWTTERGIETGDVVEFDL
;
A
#
# COMPACT_ATOMS: atom_id res chain seq x y z
N MET A 1 36.30 28.27 -33.76
CA MET A 1 36.18 27.28 -32.68
C MET A 1 35.55 28.02 -31.51
N THR A 2 34.23 27.99 -31.40
CA THR A 2 33.52 28.56 -30.25
C THR A 2 32.94 27.38 -29.49
N SER A 3 33.51 27.08 -28.33
CA SER A 3 33.01 26.04 -27.44
C SER A 3 31.72 26.56 -26.83
N ARG A 4 30.61 25.86 -27.07
CA ARG A 4 29.38 26.05 -26.30
C ARG A 4 29.59 25.38 -24.95
N GLU A 5 29.71 26.19 -23.89
CA GLU A 5 29.55 25.72 -22.52
C GLU A 5 28.12 25.21 -22.36
N THR A 6 28.01 23.94 -21.97
CA THR A 6 26.75 23.32 -21.52
C THR A 6 26.46 23.84 -20.10
N PRO A 7 25.28 24.43 -19.82
CA PRO A 7 24.92 24.80 -18.45
C PRO A 7 24.74 23.54 -17.59
N ALA A 8 25.31 23.54 -16.40
CA ALA A 8 25.16 22.46 -15.42
C ALA A 8 23.70 22.36 -14.94
N PRO A 9 23.20 21.14 -14.62
CA PRO A 9 21.85 20.96 -14.09
C PRO A 9 21.72 21.67 -12.74
N THR A 10 20.64 22.44 -12.60
CA THR A 10 20.35 23.22 -11.40
C THR A 10 19.76 22.27 -10.36
N ARG A 11 20.56 21.86 -9.37
CA ARG A 11 20.11 21.03 -8.25
C ARG A 11 19.01 21.77 -7.46
N ARG A 12 17.77 21.33 -7.54
CA ARG A 12 16.70 21.76 -6.62
C ARG A 12 16.68 20.82 -5.43
N ARG A 13 17.56 21.10 -4.46
CA ARG A 13 17.45 20.53 -3.13
C ARG A 13 16.23 21.14 -2.43
N VAL A 14 15.20 20.34 -2.17
CA VAL A 14 14.14 20.72 -1.23
C VAL A 14 14.73 20.54 0.17
N LEU A 15 15.38 21.59 0.66
CA LEU A 15 15.91 21.64 2.04
C LEU A 15 14.73 21.95 2.98
N ALA A 16 14.24 20.94 3.68
CA ALA A 16 13.25 21.10 4.75
C ALA A 16 13.82 22.03 5.84
N GLY A 17 13.31 23.26 5.90
CA GLY A 17 13.76 24.27 6.86
C GLY A 17 13.32 23.92 8.28
N VAL A 18 14.27 23.53 9.15
CA VAL A 18 13.99 23.33 10.59
C VAL A 18 13.68 24.67 11.27
N GLY A 19 12.40 25.02 11.37
CA GLY A 19 11.91 26.14 12.16
C GLY A 19 12.02 25.85 13.66
N THR A 20 13.12 26.28 14.30
CA THR A 20 13.26 26.19 15.77
C THR A 20 12.42 27.28 16.45
N ALA A 21 11.22 26.93 16.94
CA ALA A 21 10.42 27.84 17.77
C ALA A 21 10.87 27.75 19.24
N LEU A 22 11.73 28.68 19.67
CA LEU A 22 12.01 28.94 21.08
C LEU A 22 10.82 29.69 21.70
N GLY A 23 9.89 28.95 22.29
CA GLY A 23 8.79 29.49 23.10
C GLY A 23 9.07 29.35 24.60
N THR A 24 9.67 30.36 25.22
CA THR A 24 9.69 30.52 26.69
C THR A 24 8.33 31.03 27.18
N VAL A 25 7.64 30.29 28.05
CA VAL A 25 6.57 30.85 28.89
C VAL A 25 6.76 30.41 30.35
N ALA A 26 6.65 31.40 31.23
CA ALA A 26 7.02 31.38 32.64
C ALA A 26 5.97 30.72 33.56
N LEU A 27 6.45 30.25 34.72
CA LEU A 27 5.66 29.86 35.90
C LEU A 27 4.99 31.07 36.58
N ALA A 28 3.74 30.90 36.99
CA ALA A 28 3.10 31.40 38.23
C ALA A 28 1.65 30.85 38.21
N GLY A 29 1.00 30.36 39.26
CA GLY A 29 0.97 30.75 40.66
C GLY A 29 -0.50 30.74 41.09
N CYS A 30 -0.79 30.19 42.26
CA CYS A 30 -2.11 29.79 42.75
C CYS A 30 -3.09 30.94 43.09
N THR A 31 -4.32 30.53 43.45
CA THR A 31 -5.31 31.13 44.39
C THR A 31 -6.16 32.32 43.93
N SER A 32 -7.49 32.15 43.88
CA SER A 32 -8.42 32.58 44.96
C SER A 32 -9.89 32.46 44.53
N SER A 33 -10.73 32.20 45.53
CA SER A 33 -12.20 32.21 45.57
C SER A 33 -12.81 33.57 45.22
N ASP A 34 -14.04 33.61 44.69
CA ASP A 34 -15.26 33.96 45.46
C ASP A 34 -16.52 34.11 44.61
N THR A 35 -17.62 33.95 45.33
CA THR A 35 -19.06 33.84 45.01
C THR A 35 -19.73 34.99 44.23
N SER A 36 -20.83 34.70 43.51
CA SER A 36 -22.19 35.25 43.75
C SER A 36 -23.08 35.49 42.49
N SER A 37 -24.23 34.80 42.47
CA SER A 37 -25.60 35.25 42.11
C SER A 37 -26.15 35.36 40.67
N GLY A 38 -27.21 34.57 40.43
CA GLY A 38 -28.46 34.89 39.68
C GLY A 38 -28.42 34.69 38.15
N ASP A 39 -29.46 34.26 37.43
CA ASP A 39 -30.85 33.88 37.72
C ASP A 39 -31.42 33.25 36.42
N ASP A 40 -32.25 32.21 36.57
CA ASP A 40 -33.46 31.88 35.78
C ASP A 40 -33.44 31.82 34.23
N SER A 41 -33.62 30.60 33.66
CA SER A 41 -34.85 30.20 32.93
C SER A 41 -34.67 28.98 32.00
N THR A 42 -35.42 27.93 32.33
CA THR A 42 -36.19 27.00 31.47
C THR A 42 -35.53 26.17 30.36
N GLY A 43 -35.73 24.84 30.45
CA GLY A 43 -36.21 24.05 29.30
C GLY A 43 -35.63 22.65 29.11
N GLY A 44 -36.43 21.62 29.37
CA GLY A 44 -36.40 20.36 28.61
C GLY A 44 -35.72 19.16 29.27
N ASP A 45 -36.45 18.49 30.16
CA ASP A 45 -36.13 17.19 30.74
C ASP A 45 -36.89 16.09 29.98
N THR A 46 -36.16 15.10 29.44
CA THR A 46 -36.70 13.76 29.12
C THR A 46 -35.59 12.72 29.30
N THR A 47 -35.44 12.20 30.51
CA THR A 47 -34.82 10.88 30.73
C THR A 47 -35.90 9.81 30.70
N ASP A 48 -35.80 8.88 29.75
CA ASP A 48 -36.57 7.64 29.74
C ASP A 48 -35.81 6.60 30.58
N ASP A 49 -36.39 6.27 31.72
CA ASP A 49 -35.95 5.23 32.65
C ASP A 49 -36.99 4.12 32.58
N SER A 50 -36.55 2.89 32.28
CA SER A 50 -37.37 1.70 32.47
C SER A 50 -36.49 0.53 32.86
N ALA A 51 -36.30 0.41 34.17
CA ALA A 51 -36.10 -0.86 34.84
C ALA A 51 -37.36 -1.75 34.71
N GLY A 52 -37.17 -3.06 34.60
CA GLY A 52 -38.25 -4.00 34.94
C GLY A 52 -38.13 -5.43 34.41
N ASN A 53 -38.05 -6.36 35.38
CA ASN A 53 -38.48 -7.76 35.36
C ASN A 53 -37.38 -8.80 35.04
N ASP A 54 -36.78 -9.52 36.01
CA ASP A 54 -37.31 -10.31 37.15
C ASP A 54 -38.01 -11.62 36.74
N THR A 55 -37.25 -12.70 36.89
CA THR A 55 -37.57 -14.12 37.16
C THR A 55 -38.77 -14.82 36.50
N THR A 56 -38.52 -16.00 35.91
CA THR A 56 -39.03 -17.30 36.39
C THR A 56 -38.31 -18.49 35.74
N ASP A 57 -37.98 -19.48 36.58
CA ASP A 57 -37.63 -20.88 36.33
C ASP A 57 -38.59 -21.65 35.38
N ASP A 58 -38.08 -22.67 34.67
CA ASP A 58 -38.40 -24.11 34.89
C ASP A 58 -37.85 -25.02 33.73
N PRO A 59 -37.43 -26.29 33.98
CA PRO A 59 -36.69 -27.14 33.05
C PRO A 59 -37.48 -28.35 32.46
N GLU A 60 -36.77 -29.16 31.65
CA GLU A 60 -37.02 -30.56 31.24
C GLU A 60 -37.69 -30.92 29.90
N SER A 61 -37.24 -32.08 29.39
CA SER A 61 -37.70 -32.93 28.28
C SER A 61 -36.94 -32.69 26.96
N GLY A 62 -36.15 -33.59 26.37
CA GLY A 62 -35.86 -35.00 26.55
C GLY A 62 -35.14 -35.49 25.26
N PRO A 63 -34.49 -36.67 25.24
CA PRO A 63 -33.60 -37.08 24.16
C PRO A 63 -34.37 -37.80 23.03
N THR A 64 -33.89 -37.65 21.79
CA THR A 64 -34.25 -38.55 20.68
C THR A 64 -33.03 -39.39 20.30
N ASP A 65 -32.95 -40.56 20.91
CA ASP A 65 -32.19 -41.70 20.43
C ASP A 65 -32.89 -42.39 19.26
N SER A 66 -32.08 -43.16 18.50
CA SER A 66 -32.43 -44.28 17.62
C SER A 66 -32.51 -43.94 16.13
N ASP A 67 -32.00 -44.73 15.20
CA ASP A 67 -31.15 -45.94 15.17
C ASP A 67 -31.04 -46.30 13.67
N SER A 68 -30.08 -47.17 13.33
CA SER A 68 -29.86 -47.90 12.07
C SER A 68 -29.17 -47.10 10.93
N GLY A 69 -27.95 -47.40 10.48
CA GLY A 69 -27.19 -48.66 10.52
C GLY A 69 -27.39 -49.46 9.22
N ARG A 70 -26.30 -49.61 8.45
CA ARG A 70 -25.96 -50.57 7.35
C ARG A 70 -25.06 -49.83 6.34
N ASP A 71 -23.74 -50.04 6.30
CA ASP A 71 -23.01 -51.24 5.85
C ASP A 71 -23.52 -51.73 4.49
N GLU A 72 -22.79 -51.44 3.40
CA GLU A 72 -22.15 -52.51 2.63
C GLU A 72 -21.18 -51.96 1.57
N SER A 73 -20.13 -52.74 1.37
CA SER A 73 -18.97 -52.51 0.53
C SER A 73 -19.19 -53.08 -0.87
N THR A 74 -18.72 -52.39 -1.91
CA THR A 74 -18.33 -52.98 -3.22
C THR A 74 -17.21 -52.09 -3.75
N ASP A 75 -15.93 -52.46 -3.69
CA ASP A 75 -15.23 -53.39 -4.57
C ASP A 75 -15.71 -53.36 -6.02
N ASN A 76 -14.94 -52.70 -6.88
CA ASN A 76 -14.66 -53.21 -8.22
C ASN A 76 -13.37 -52.59 -8.75
N GLY A 77 -12.30 -53.39 -8.74
CA GLY A 77 -11.18 -53.21 -9.65
C GLY A 77 -11.59 -53.49 -11.09
N GLY A 78 -10.84 -52.95 -12.04
CA GLY A 78 -11.09 -53.17 -13.45
C GLY A 78 -10.09 -52.43 -14.33
N ASP A 79 -8.99 -53.14 -14.60
CA ASP A 79 -7.99 -52.85 -15.61
C ASP A 79 -8.60 -52.47 -16.98
N ASN A 80 -7.95 -51.57 -17.70
CA ASN A 80 -7.96 -51.67 -19.16
C ASN A 80 -6.62 -51.25 -19.77
N VAL A 81 -6.19 -52.12 -20.68
CA VAL A 81 -4.88 -52.25 -21.33
C VAL A 81 -5.03 -51.85 -22.79
N GLY A 82 -4.00 -51.20 -23.35
CA GLY A 82 -3.67 -51.16 -24.79
C GLY A 82 -4.60 -50.30 -25.65
N ASP A 83 -4.24 -49.82 -26.83
CA ASP A 83 -3.07 -49.97 -27.71
C ASP A 83 -3.33 -49.00 -28.89
N ASP A 84 -2.29 -48.76 -29.69
CA ASP A 84 -2.36 -48.44 -31.13
C ASP A 84 -2.23 -46.97 -31.61
N SER A 85 -0.95 -46.64 -31.87
CA SER A 85 -0.37 -46.08 -33.10
C SER A 85 -1.26 -45.33 -34.11
N THR A 86 -0.81 -44.16 -34.54
CA THR A 86 -0.55 -43.92 -35.97
C THR A 86 0.40 -42.74 -36.20
N ASP A 87 1.54 -43.10 -36.79
CA ASP A 87 2.43 -42.28 -37.60
C ASP A 87 1.68 -41.68 -38.80
N ASN A 88 1.91 -40.39 -39.09
CA ASN A 88 1.93 -39.94 -40.48
C ASN A 88 2.78 -38.67 -40.61
N GLY A 89 3.98 -38.84 -41.15
CA GLY A 89 4.80 -37.77 -41.69
C GLY A 89 4.14 -37.05 -42.88
N GLY A 90 4.42 -35.76 -42.99
CA GLY A 90 3.97 -34.90 -44.07
C GLY A 90 4.80 -33.63 -44.15
N ASP A 91 6.01 -33.77 -44.69
CA ASP A 91 6.85 -32.69 -45.21
C ASP A 91 6.19 -32.01 -46.41
N SER A 92 6.07 -30.68 -46.39
CA SER A 92 6.26 -29.81 -47.57
C SER A 92 6.16 -28.34 -47.16
N GLY A 93 7.19 -27.58 -47.57
CA GLY A 93 7.51 -26.23 -47.12
C GLY A 93 6.63 -25.08 -47.62
N GLY A 94 6.95 -23.90 -47.10
CA GLY A 94 6.33 -22.63 -47.51
C GLY A 94 6.75 -21.49 -46.59
N ASN A 95 7.93 -20.94 -46.87
CA ASN A 95 8.49 -19.64 -46.49
C ASN A 95 7.47 -18.59 -46.01
N ASP A 96 7.77 -17.86 -44.92
CA ASP A 96 7.64 -16.39 -44.83
C ASP A 96 8.06 -15.81 -43.44
N ASN A 97 9.28 -15.27 -43.41
CA ASN A 97 9.64 -13.93 -42.94
C ASN A 97 8.97 -13.36 -41.66
N GLY A 98 9.73 -13.27 -40.56
CA GLY A 98 9.48 -12.29 -39.51
C GLY A 98 10.04 -12.67 -38.14
N GLY A 99 10.96 -11.85 -37.63
CA GLY A 99 11.26 -11.75 -36.20
C GLY A 99 12.24 -12.80 -35.68
N ASP A 100 13.48 -12.37 -35.47
CA ASP A 100 14.48 -13.06 -34.67
C ASP A 100 14.00 -13.11 -33.21
N SER A 101 13.24 -14.14 -32.89
CA SER A 101 12.90 -14.55 -31.53
C SER A 101 13.98 -15.50 -31.05
N SER A 102 14.93 -14.99 -30.28
CA SER A 102 15.76 -15.83 -29.43
C SER A 102 14.92 -16.29 -28.24
N GLU A 103 14.19 -17.39 -28.44
CA GLU A 103 13.77 -18.26 -27.35
C GLU A 103 15.01 -18.95 -26.79
N THR A 104 15.48 -18.46 -25.64
CA THR A 104 16.11 -19.32 -24.64
C THR A 104 15.14 -19.42 -23.49
N GLY A 105 14.47 -20.56 -23.40
CA GLY A 105 13.87 -21.00 -22.15
C GLY A 105 14.99 -21.28 -21.15
N ASP A 106 15.02 -20.50 -20.08
CA ASP A 106 15.56 -20.91 -18.79
C ASP A 106 14.55 -20.44 -17.75
N GLY A 107 14.07 -21.39 -16.94
CA GLY A 107 13.11 -21.11 -15.87
C GLY A 107 13.84 -20.43 -14.72
N ASN A 108 14.05 -19.12 -14.85
CA ASN A 108 14.60 -18.30 -13.79
C ASN A 108 13.45 -17.75 -12.94
N ASP A 109 13.25 -18.42 -11.82
CA ASP A 109 12.71 -17.87 -10.57
C ASP A 109 13.61 -16.71 -10.10
N GLU A 110 13.62 -15.58 -10.83
CA GLU A 110 14.48 -14.40 -10.56
C GLU A 110 13.71 -13.06 -10.68
N GLY A 111 12.37 -13.10 -10.68
CA GLY A 111 11.50 -12.02 -11.17
C GLY A 111 11.54 -10.66 -10.46
N CYS A 112 12.33 -10.47 -9.40
CA CYS A 112 12.39 -9.20 -8.66
C CYS A 112 13.81 -8.66 -8.49
N ALA A 113 14.81 -9.28 -9.11
CA ALA A 113 16.19 -8.91 -8.94
C ALA A 113 16.64 -7.98 -10.08
N ASP A 114 16.74 -6.69 -9.76
CA ASP A 114 17.52 -5.69 -10.51
C ASP A 114 16.88 -5.09 -11.78
N GLU A 115 15.56 -5.01 -11.86
CA GLU A 115 14.90 -4.29 -12.96
C GLU A 115 14.30 -2.96 -12.47
N SER A 116 14.44 -1.91 -13.30
CA SER A 116 13.77 -0.63 -13.07
C SER A 116 12.26 -0.86 -12.99
N VAL A 117 11.59 -0.25 -12.01
CA VAL A 117 10.14 -0.47 -11.76
C VAL A 117 9.31 -0.26 -13.03
N HIS A 118 9.67 0.75 -13.83
CA HIS A 118 9.16 0.94 -15.19
C HIS A 118 10.27 1.43 -16.11
N GLU A 119 10.53 0.70 -17.20
CA GLU A 119 11.52 1.13 -18.20
C GLU A 119 11.15 2.50 -18.79
N GLY A 120 12.09 3.43 -18.75
CA GLY A 120 11.94 4.77 -19.34
C GLY A 120 11.33 5.82 -18.41
N TYR A 121 11.03 5.48 -17.16
CA TYR A 121 10.73 6.47 -16.14
C TYR A 121 12.03 7.14 -15.68
N GLU A 122 11.95 8.42 -15.29
CA GLU A 122 13.04 9.03 -14.53
C GLU A 122 13.07 8.43 -13.12
N GLU A 123 14.26 8.26 -12.55
CA GLU A 123 14.44 7.70 -11.21
C GLU A 123 15.13 8.73 -10.30
N THR A 124 14.83 8.68 -9.00
CA THR A 124 15.49 9.49 -7.98
C THR A 124 15.83 8.65 -6.75
N GLU A 125 16.92 9.00 -6.10
CA GLU A 125 17.28 8.43 -4.80
C GLU A 125 16.51 9.15 -3.70
N ILE A 126 15.82 8.36 -2.88
CA ILE A 126 15.10 8.85 -1.72
C ILE A 126 15.83 8.39 -0.46
N GLU A 127 16.07 9.32 0.47
CA GLU A 127 16.54 9.04 1.82
C GLU A 127 15.49 9.50 2.84
N ILE A 128 15.20 8.64 3.82
CA ILE A 128 14.27 8.98 4.91
C ILE A 128 15.07 9.16 6.19
N LEU A 129 14.83 10.29 6.85
CA LEU A 129 15.50 10.75 8.05
C LEU A 129 14.49 10.90 9.19
N ASN A 130 14.90 10.57 10.41
CA ASN A 130 14.13 10.93 11.59
C ASN A 130 14.20 12.45 11.86
N PRO A 131 13.42 13.00 12.83
CA PRO A 131 13.43 14.44 13.10
C PRO A 131 14.77 14.98 13.63
N ASN A 132 15.69 14.11 14.03
CA ASN A 132 17.05 14.47 14.46
C ASN A 132 18.06 14.47 13.29
N GLY A 133 17.65 14.07 12.09
CA GLY A 133 18.50 13.96 10.91
C GLY A 133 19.30 12.66 10.83
N GLU A 134 18.90 11.61 11.57
CA GLU A 134 19.51 10.29 11.44
C GLU A 134 18.82 9.48 10.32
N PRO A 135 19.57 8.81 9.43
CA PRO A 135 18.99 8.03 8.35
C PRO A 135 18.31 6.76 8.85
N LEU A 136 17.09 6.53 8.35
CA LEU A 136 16.25 5.36 8.63
C LEU A 136 16.25 4.37 7.45
N GLY A 137 16.42 4.86 6.22
CA GLY A 137 16.53 4.01 5.03
C GLY A 137 16.58 4.81 3.73
N SER A 138 16.90 4.12 2.64
CA SER A 138 16.91 4.68 1.29
C SER A 138 16.32 3.72 0.27
N VAL A 139 15.74 4.26 -0.80
CA VAL A 139 15.21 3.53 -1.95
C VAL A 139 15.44 4.34 -3.23
N THR A 140 15.66 3.64 -4.35
CA THR A 140 15.62 4.26 -5.67
C THR A 140 14.18 4.21 -6.18
N ALA A 141 13.57 5.36 -6.44
CA ALA A 141 12.16 5.47 -6.81
C ALA A 141 11.97 5.94 -8.26
N ALA A 142 11.09 5.25 -9.00
CA ALA A 142 10.62 5.73 -10.30
C ALA A 142 9.67 6.93 -10.11
N ILE A 143 9.80 7.97 -10.92
CA ILE A 143 9.03 9.20 -10.81
C ILE A 143 7.76 9.14 -11.67
N ALA A 144 6.61 9.29 -11.02
CA ALA A 144 5.31 9.43 -11.65
C ALA A 144 4.77 10.87 -11.50
N ASP A 145 5.11 11.75 -12.46
CA ASP A 145 4.70 13.16 -12.48
C ASP A 145 3.58 13.48 -13.51
N THR A 146 3.46 12.66 -14.56
CA THR A 146 2.41 12.78 -15.58
C THR A 146 1.08 12.17 -15.10
N SER A 147 -0.04 12.56 -15.70
CA SER A 147 -1.33 11.94 -15.37
C SER A 147 -1.39 10.46 -15.74
N SER A 148 -0.71 10.05 -16.82
CA SER A 148 -0.64 8.67 -17.26
C SER A 148 0.21 7.81 -16.34
N SER A 149 1.41 8.29 -15.96
CA SER A 149 2.29 7.55 -15.05
C SER A 149 1.67 7.41 -13.65
N ARG A 150 1.00 8.46 -13.15
CA ARG A 150 0.27 8.39 -11.87
C ARG A 150 -0.96 7.48 -11.91
N TYR A 151 -1.62 7.37 -13.05
CA TYR A 151 -2.79 6.49 -13.19
C TYR A 151 -2.37 5.01 -13.27
N LEU A 152 -1.25 4.73 -13.96
CA LEU A 152 -0.67 3.40 -14.04
C LEU A 152 -0.11 2.96 -12.68
N GLY A 153 0.70 3.81 -12.05
CA GLY A 153 1.32 3.48 -10.76
C GLY A 153 2.13 2.18 -10.84
N LEU A 154 1.96 1.32 -9.85
CA LEU A 154 2.50 -0.05 -9.82
C LEU A 154 1.55 -1.10 -10.43
N SER A 155 0.42 -0.70 -11.02
CA SER A 155 -0.40 -1.64 -11.80
C SER A 155 0.43 -2.17 -12.99
N ASP A 156 0.28 -3.45 -13.32
CA ASP A 156 1.11 -4.20 -14.28
C ASP A 156 2.56 -4.50 -13.81
N THR A 157 2.89 -4.29 -12.54
CA THR A 157 4.17 -4.74 -11.97
C THR A 157 3.99 -6.10 -11.30
N ASP A 158 4.80 -7.11 -11.67
CA ASP A 158 4.71 -8.45 -11.06
C ASP A 158 5.27 -8.47 -9.63
N CYS A 159 6.35 -7.72 -9.38
CA CYS A 159 6.88 -7.48 -8.05
C CYS A 159 7.78 -6.23 -7.98
N LEU A 160 7.94 -5.70 -6.78
CA LEU A 160 8.78 -4.54 -6.50
C LEU A 160 10.10 -4.98 -5.83
N PRO A 161 11.29 -4.70 -6.42
CA PRO A 161 12.56 -4.99 -5.77
C PRO A 161 12.68 -4.30 -4.40
N THR A 162 13.36 -4.93 -3.44
CA THR A 162 13.38 -4.49 -2.03
C THR A 162 13.97 -3.09 -1.78
N ASP A 163 14.80 -2.62 -2.70
CA ASP A 163 15.48 -1.33 -2.72
C ASP A 163 14.88 -0.35 -3.73
N ARG A 164 13.68 -0.67 -4.25
CA ARG A 164 12.94 0.15 -5.21
C ARG A 164 11.60 0.64 -4.66
N GLY A 165 11.10 1.70 -5.26
CA GLY A 165 9.78 2.27 -5.00
C GLY A 165 9.27 3.10 -6.16
N MET A 166 8.14 3.77 -5.95
CA MET A 166 7.59 4.76 -6.88
C MET A 166 7.22 6.04 -6.16
N LEU A 167 7.63 7.18 -6.72
CA LEU A 167 7.35 8.52 -6.20
C LEU A 167 6.34 9.23 -7.11
N PHE A 168 5.15 9.49 -6.59
CA PHE A 168 4.10 10.25 -7.26
C PHE A 168 4.26 11.73 -6.92
N VAL A 169 4.37 12.57 -7.95
CA VAL A 169 4.62 14.01 -7.79
C VAL A 169 3.40 14.82 -8.21
N TYR A 170 2.92 15.68 -7.31
CA TYR A 170 1.82 16.62 -7.57
C TYR A 170 2.32 18.07 -7.50
N GLN A 171 1.60 18.98 -8.16
CA GLN A 171 1.99 20.39 -8.22
C GLN A 171 1.82 21.13 -6.89
N GLU A 172 0.86 20.70 -6.08
CA GLU A 172 0.51 21.28 -4.79
C GLU A 172 0.06 20.18 -3.82
N SER A 173 0.17 20.46 -2.53
CA SER A 173 -0.34 19.57 -1.48
C SER A 173 -1.87 19.51 -1.55
N GLN A 174 -2.41 18.30 -1.66
CA GLN A 174 -3.85 18.09 -1.82
C GLN A 174 -4.29 16.76 -1.22
N PRO A 175 -5.61 16.55 -1.01
CA PRO A 175 -6.13 15.22 -0.69
C PRO A 175 -5.89 14.26 -1.86
N LEU A 176 -5.29 13.12 -1.56
CA LEU A 176 -4.97 12.04 -2.50
C LEU A 176 -5.62 10.76 -2.01
N THR A 177 -5.94 9.86 -2.93
CA THR A 177 -6.48 8.54 -2.59
C THR A 177 -5.89 7.54 -3.55
N PHE A 178 -5.18 6.57 -3.00
CA PHE A 178 -4.55 5.49 -3.74
C PHE A 178 -5.36 4.20 -3.60
N VAL A 179 -5.21 3.32 -4.58
CA VAL A 179 -5.92 2.05 -4.68
C VAL A 179 -4.97 0.95 -5.13
N MET A 180 -5.28 -0.29 -4.78
CA MET A 180 -4.47 -1.47 -5.12
C MET A 180 -4.95 -2.14 -6.41
N ARG A 181 -5.27 -1.34 -7.44
CA ARG A 181 -5.90 -1.84 -8.67
C ARG A 181 -4.98 -2.84 -9.37
N ASP A 182 -5.50 -4.05 -9.61
CA ASP A 182 -4.82 -5.11 -10.35
C ASP A 182 -3.39 -5.39 -9.80
N MET A 183 -3.23 -5.35 -8.47
CA MET A 183 -1.96 -5.64 -7.80
C MET A 183 -1.96 -7.03 -7.16
N ASP A 184 -0.83 -7.73 -7.25
CA ASP A 184 -0.64 -9.07 -6.67
C ASP A 184 0.19 -9.09 -5.37
N PHE A 185 0.73 -7.95 -4.96
CA PHE A 185 1.54 -7.81 -3.75
C PHE A 185 1.14 -6.58 -2.94
N GLY A 186 1.41 -6.61 -1.63
CA GLY A 186 1.15 -5.48 -0.74
C GLY A 186 2.24 -4.42 -0.84
N ILE A 187 1.90 -3.18 -0.47
CA ILE A 187 2.84 -2.05 -0.43
C ILE A 187 2.59 -1.18 0.80
N ASP A 188 3.57 -0.36 1.14
CA ASP A 188 3.38 0.76 2.04
C ASP A 188 3.15 2.03 1.22
N ILE A 189 2.08 2.76 1.53
CA ILE A 189 1.71 4.03 0.89
C ILE A 189 2.03 5.17 1.87
N VAL A 190 3.04 5.96 1.55
CA VAL A 190 3.55 7.06 2.38
C VAL A 190 3.16 8.40 1.78
N HIS A 191 2.28 9.14 2.44
CA HIS A 191 1.91 10.49 2.01
C HIS A 191 2.89 11.52 2.60
N ILE A 192 3.32 12.47 1.77
CA ILE A 192 4.38 13.42 2.09
C ILE A 192 3.93 14.84 1.70
N ASP A 193 4.08 15.80 2.61
CA ASP A 193 3.74 17.21 2.36
C ASP A 193 4.79 17.95 1.52
N GLU A 194 4.54 19.23 1.26
CA GLU A 194 5.43 20.11 0.48
C GLU A 194 6.80 20.37 1.10
N ASP A 195 6.94 20.17 2.42
CA ASP A 195 8.20 20.30 3.15
C ASP A 195 8.96 18.96 3.24
N GLY A 196 8.45 17.90 2.59
CA GLY A 196 9.03 16.57 2.63
C GLY A 196 8.69 15.79 3.91
N ARG A 197 7.72 16.22 4.72
CA ARG A 197 7.35 15.51 5.95
C ARG A 197 6.31 14.45 5.67
N ILE A 198 6.48 13.28 6.28
CA ILE A 198 5.48 12.21 6.23
C ILE A 198 4.24 12.64 6.99
N THR A 199 3.09 12.68 6.32
CA THR A 199 1.78 13.05 6.89
C THR A 199 0.96 11.83 7.28
N SER A 200 1.11 10.72 6.56
CA SER A 200 0.51 9.43 6.90
C SER A 200 1.27 8.27 6.25
N ILE A 201 1.18 7.11 6.90
CA ILE A 201 1.68 5.84 6.38
C ILE A 201 0.52 4.86 6.46
N GLN A 202 0.26 4.15 5.37
CA GLN A 202 -0.79 3.13 5.28
C GLN A 202 -0.22 1.86 4.67
N HIS A 203 -0.43 0.73 5.35
CA HIS A 203 -0.07 -0.59 4.83
C HIS A 203 -1.24 -1.10 3.98
N ALA A 204 -0.96 -1.33 2.71
CA ALA A 204 -1.93 -1.80 1.73
C ALA A 204 -1.71 -3.28 1.45
N ASP A 205 -2.64 -4.12 1.92
CA ASP A 205 -2.64 -5.53 1.60
C ASP A 205 -3.02 -5.76 0.13
N PRO A 206 -2.51 -6.83 -0.52
CA PRO A 206 -2.97 -7.16 -1.86
C PRO A 206 -4.48 -7.49 -1.85
N PRO A 207 -5.20 -7.15 -2.94
CA PRO A 207 -6.57 -7.61 -3.15
C PRO A 207 -6.72 -9.13 -3.02
N GLY A 208 -7.84 -9.57 -2.46
CA GLY A 208 -8.16 -10.99 -2.38
C GLY A 208 -8.60 -11.56 -3.73
N GLU A 209 -8.73 -12.89 -3.80
CA GLU A 209 -9.22 -13.57 -5.01
C GLU A 209 -10.58 -13.00 -5.47
N GLY A 210 -10.63 -12.49 -6.70
CA GLY A 210 -11.84 -11.93 -7.30
C GLY A 210 -12.15 -10.48 -6.92
N GLU A 211 -11.24 -9.80 -6.21
CA GLU A 211 -11.32 -8.37 -5.91
C GLU A 211 -10.55 -7.57 -6.94
N SER A 212 -11.06 -6.39 -7.32
CA SER A 212 -10.38 -5.54 -8.31
C SER A 212 -9.34 -4.62 -7.68
N GLY A 213 -9.34 -4.48 -6.35
CA GLY A 213 -8.48 -3.55 -5.63
C GLY A 213 -8.98 -2.11 -5.64
N GLU A 214 -10.19 -1.85 -6.14
CA GLU A 214 -10.81 -0.52 -6.19
C GLU A 214 -11.93 -0.34 -5.16
N GLU A 215 -12.28 -1.41 -4.45
CA GLU A 215 -13.31 -1.44 -3.42
C GLU A 215 -12.99 -0.46 -2.28
N PRO A 216 -13.99 0.05 -1.54
CA PRO A 216 -13.76 1.04 -0.47
C PRO A 216 -12.75 0.62 0.61
N LYS A 217 -12.52 -0.68 0.80
CA LYS A 217 -11.53 -1.20 1.76
C LYS A 217 -10.08 -1.15 1.24
N HIS A 218 -9.90 -1.01 -0.07
CA HIS A 218 -8.62 -0.87 -0.77
C HIS A 218 -8.38 0.58 -1.18
N GLN A 219 -9.00 1.53 -0.47
CA GLN A 219 -8.77 2.96 -0.67
C GLN A 219 -7.96 3.52 0.49
N TYR A 220 -6.85 4.17 0.14
CA TYR A 220 -5.87 4.68 1.09
C TYR A 220 -5.79 6.20 0.97
N PRO A 221 -6.69 6.94 1.64
CA PRO A 221 -6.74 8.40 1.55
C PRO A 221 -5.64 9.03 2.40
N GLY A 222 -5.13 10.18 1.95
CA GLY A 222 -4.19 11.00 2.70
C GLY A 222 -4.08 12.40 2.12
N THR A 223 -3.20 13.22 2.69
CA THR A 223 -2.92 14.58 2.19
C THR A 223 -1.44 14.70 1.95
N GLY A 224 -1.05 15.11 0.75
CA GLY A 224 0.36 15.29 0.41
C GLY A 224 0.55 15.98 -0.94
N GLN A 225 1.75 16.50 -1.15
CA GLN A 225 2.24 16.90 -2.47
C GLN A 225 2.95 15.72 -3.16
N PHE A 226 3.49 14.79 -2.38
CA PHE A 226 4.14 13.60 -2.88
C PHE A 226 3.57 12.36 -2.21
N VAL A 227 3.61 11.23 -2.90
CA VAL A 227 3.33 9.92 -2.32
C VAL A 227 4.43 8.97 -2.73
N LEU A 228 4.97 8.24 -1.76
CA LEU A 228 5.98 7.21 -1.98
C LEU A 228 5.35 5.84 -1.73
N GLU A 229 5.38 5.00 -2.75
CA GLU A 229 5.04 3.57 -2.65
C GLU A 229 6.32 2.75 -2.53
N VAL A 230 6.40 1.91 -1.49
CA VAL A 230 7.51 1.00 -1.24
C VAL A 230 6.99 -0.38 -0.85
N ASN A 231 7.87 -1.35 -0.73
CA ASN A 231 7.53 -2.71 -0.32
C ASN A 231 6.71 -2.74 0.98
N TYR A 232 5.80 -3.72 1.08
CA TYR A 232 4.99 -3.94 2.27
C TYR A 232 5.86 -4.09 3.53
N ASN A 233 5.45 -3.40 4.60
CA ASN A 233 6.15 -3.32 5.89
C ASN A 233 7.55 -2.68 5.86
N TRP A 234 8.02 -2.17 4.73
CA TRP A 234 9.35 -1.56 4.63
C TRP A 234 9.54 -0.41 5.62
N THR A 235 8.48 0.37 5.88
CA THR A 235 8.47 1.46 6.86
C THR A 235 8.54 0.94 8.29
N THR A 236 7.73 -0.07 8.63
CA THR A 236 7.70 -0.70 9.96
C THR A 236 9.05 -1.32 10.32
N GLU A 237 9.68 -2.03 9.39
CA GLU A 237 10.99 -2.67 9.60
C GLU A 237 12.11 -1.67 9.95
N ARG A 238 11.97 -0.42 9.50
CA ARG A 238 12.95 0.66 9.69
C ARG A 238 12.56 1.64 10.79
N GLY A 239 11.39 1.45 11.41
CA GLY A 239 10.87 2.36 12.43
C GLY A 239 10.58 3.75 11.86
N ILE A 240 10.09 3.82 10.63
CA ILE A 240 9.69 5.07 9.98
C ILE A 240 8.27 5.41 10.40
N GLU A 241 8.05 6.66 10.80
CA GLU A 241 6.80 7.14 11.38
C GLU A 241 6.37 8.50 10.81
N THR A 242 5.12 8.88 11.08
CA THR A 242 4.61 10.21 10.72
C THR A 242 5.44 11.31 11.37
N GLY A 243 5.83 12.32 10.59
CA GLY A 243 6.68 13.42 11.02
C GLY A 243 8.15 13.30 10.64
N ASP A 244 8.60 12.10 10.22
CA ASP A 244 9.90 11.89 9.59
C ASP A 244 10.00 12.68 8.27
N VAL A 245 11.23 12.86 7.80
CA VAL A 245 11.56 13.69 6.64
C VAL A 245 12.04 12.81 5.49
N VAL A 246 11.49 13.04 4.31
CA VAL A 246 11.84 12.38 3.07
C VAL A 246 12.63 13.38 2.21
N GLU A 247 13.87 13.06 1.88
CA GLU A 247 14.76 13.87 1.04
C GLU A 247 14.98 13.22 -0.33
N PHE A 248 14.86 14.01 -1.39
CA PHE A 248 15.08 13.60 -2.78
C PHE A 248 15.34 14.81 -3.69
N ASP A 249 15.83 14.55 -4.90
CA ASP A 249 16.02 15.57 -5.95
C ASP A 249 15.04 15.33 -7.12
N LEU A 250 14.43 16.40 -7.66
CA LEU A 250 13.57 16.42 -8.86
C LEU A 250 14.09 17.43 -9.89
#